data_AF-A0A9X6KS91-F1
#
_entry.id   AF-A0A9X6KS91-F1
#
_cell.length_a   1.000
_cell.length_b   1.000
_cell.length_c   1.000
_cell.angle_alpha   90.00
_cell.angle_beta   90.00
_cell.angle_gamma   90.00
#
_symmetry.space_group_name_H-M   'P 1'
#
loop_
_entity.id
_entity.type
_entity.pdbx_description
1 polymer ?
#
loop_
_entity_poly.entity_id
_entity_poly.type
_entity_poly.pdbx_seq_one_letter_code
_entity_poly.pdbx_strand_id
1 'polypeptide(L)' 'MSQIPGFLKFVLAKERRYVYLVVAEKKNKRVKTHVVYGFGPLEKASETMYGMRDDFENRFPPNLKDKGYDWEDCATRF' A
#
# COMPACT_ATOMS: atom_id res chain seq x y z
N MET A 1 11.24 -1.56 15.59
CA MET A 1 10.22 -0.51 15.36
C MET A 1 8.92 -1.22 15.07
N SER A 2 7.80 -0.83 15.70
CA SER A 2 6.52 -1.52 15.53
C SER A 2 5.90 -1.10 14.19
N GLN A 3 6.02 -1.93 13.16
CA GLN A 3 5.30 -1.71 11.91
C GLN A 3 3.80 -1.69 12.22
N ILE A 4 3.11 -0.62 11.84
CA ILE A 4 1.66 -0.58 11.92
C ILE A 4 1.19 -1.40 10.71
N PRO A 5 0.51 -2.55 10.90
CA PRO A 5 0.14 -3.41 9.78
C PRO A 5 -0.79 -2.64 8.84
N GLY A 6 -0.28 -2.37 7.63
CA GLY A 6 -1.07 -1.86 6.53
C GLY A 6 -1.95 -2.96 5.93
N PHE A 7 -2.99 -2.57 5.21
CA PHE A 7 -3.75 -3.49 4.36
C PHE A 7 -4.12 -2.83 3.05
N LEU A 8 -4.38 -3.65 2.05
CA LEU A 8 -4.80 -3.19 0.74
C LEU A 8 -6.29 -2.85 0.76
N LYS A 9 -6.63 -1.66 0.29
CA LYS A 9 -8.00 -1.20 0.08
C LYS A 9 -8.28 -1.11 -1.41
N PHE A 10 -9.31 -1.83 -1.83
CA PHE A 10 -9.83 -1.79 -3.20
C PHE A 10 -10.99 -0.80 -3.25
N VAL A 11 -10.90 0.21 -4.11
CA VAL A 11 -11.94 1.21 -4.29
C VAL A 11 -12.40 1.18 -5.74
N LEU A 12 -13.70 0.99 -5.95
CA LEU A 12 -14.30 1.12 -7.28
C LEU A 12 -14.58 2.60 -7.56
N ALA A 13 -13.98 3.14 -8.62
CA ALA A 13 -14.21 4.50 -9.06
C ALA A 13 -14.28 4.54 -10.58
N LYS A 14 -15.34 5.14 -11.14
CA LYS A 14 -15.56 5.27 -12.60
C LYS A 14 -15.31 3.96 -13.35
N GLU A 15 -15.98 2.89 -12.91
CA GLU A 15 -15.89 1.52 -13.47
C GLU A 15 -14.53 0.82 -13.35
N ARG A 16 -13.52 1.45 -12.76
CA ARG A 16 -12.20 0.86 -12.52
C ARG A 16 -11.99 0.60 -11.04
N ARG A 17 -11.40 -0.54 -10.70
CA ARG A 17 -10.93 -0.82 -9.34
C ARG A 17 -9.55 -0.23 -9.16
N TYR A 18 -9.34 0.50 -8.08
CA TYR A 18 -8.07 1.06 -7.69
C TYR A 18 -7.60 0.40 -6.39
N VAL A 19 -6.29 0.22 -6.27
CA VAL A 19 -5.66 -0.40 -5.11
C VAL A 19 -4.84 0.63 -4.37
N TYR A 20 -5.06 0.70 -3.06
CA TYR A 20 -4.37 1.60 -2.15
C TYR A 20 -3.81 0.83 -0.97
N LEU A 21 -2.58 1.13 -0.55
CA LEU A 21 -2.10 0.75 0.77
C LEU A 21 -2.69 1.72 1.79
N VAL A 22 -3.42 1.20 2.77
CA VAL A 22 -3.97 1.99 3.87
C VAL A 22 -3.48 1.45 5.20
N VAL A 23 -3.31 2.36 6.15
CA VAL A 23 -2.93 2.01 7.53
C VAL A 23 -4.05 2.42 8.44
N ALA A 24 -4.46 1.49 9.31
CA ALA A 24 -5.43 1.76 10.35
C ALA A 24 -4.72 2.32 11.57
N GLU A 25 -4.92 3.61 11.84
CA GLU A 25 -4.49 4.24 13.08
C GLU A 25 -5.67 4.31 14.05
N LYS A 26 -5.54 3.63 15.19
CA LYS A 26 -6.52 3.69 16.27
C LYS A 26 -6.20 4.88 17.16
N LYS A 27 -6.97 5.96 17.04
CA LYS A 27 -6.82 7.16 17.88
C LYS A 27 -8.14 7.43 18.60
N ASN A 28 -8.11 7.51 19.93
CA ASN A 28 -9.29 7.81 20.77
C ASN A 28 -10.53 6.97 20.45
N LYS A 29 -10.42 5.63 20.56
CA LYS A 29 -11.48 4.64 20.29
C LYS A 29 -12.05 4.64 18.87
N ARG A 30 -11.60 5.52 17.97
CA ARG A 30 -11.96 5.54 16.53
C ARG A 30 -10.80 5.01 15.69
N VAL A 31 -11.11 4.13 14.76
CA VAL A 31 -10.15 3.66 13.76
C VAL A 31 -10.24 4.62 12.56
N LYS A 32 -9.17 5.35 12.29
CA LYS A 32 -9.03 6.11 11.04
C LYS A 32 -8.12 5.35 10.11
N THR A 33 -8.51 5.27 8.84
CA THR A 33 -7.65 4.71 7.80
C THR A 33 -7.01 5.86 7.04
N HIS A 34 -5.69 5.85 6.94
CA HIS A 34 -4.94 6.80 6.13
C HIS A 34 -4.38 6.08 4.91
N VAL A 35 -4.54 6.67 3.73
CA VAL A 35 -3.92 6.18 2.50
C VAL A 35 -2.44 6.52 2.56
N VAL A 36 -1.61 5.49 2.49
CA VAL A 36 -0.16 5.63 2.52
C VAL A 36 0.39 5.66 1.10
N TYR A 37 -0.15 4.81 0.22
CA TYR A 37 0.28 4.73 -1.17
C TYR A 37 -0.86 4.30 -2.08
N GLY A 38 -0.87 4.80 -3.32
CA GLY A 38 -1.81 4.38 -4.35
C GLY A 38 -1.07 3.61 -5.44
N PHE A 39 -1.35 2.31 -5.57
CA PHE A 39 -0.78 1.49 -6.65
C PHE A 39 -1.46 1.75 -8.00
N GLY A 40 -2.57 2.48 -8.00
CA GLY A 40 -3.33 2.81 -9.20
C GLY A 40 -4.40 1.76 -9.52
N PRO A 41 -4.84 1.66 -10.78
CA PRO A 41 -5.87 0.71 -11.18
C PRO A 41 -5.40 -0.73 -10.98
N LEU A 42 -6.30 -1.63 -10.59
CA LEU A 42 -6.06 -3.03 -10.27
C LEU A 42 -5.22 -3.75 -11.33
N GLU A 43 -5.50 -3.48 -12.60
CA GLU A 43 -4.78 -4.03 -13.76
C GLU A 43 -3.29 -3.69 -13.74
N LYS A 44 -2.93 -2.48 -13.29
CA LYS A 44 -1.53 -2.02 -13.17
C LYS A 44 -0.96 -2.21 -11.76
N ALA A 45 -1.81 -2.37 -10.76
CA ALA A 45 -1.40 -2.51 -9.37
C ALA A 45 -0.54 -3.77 -9.19
N SER A 46 -0.93 -4.87 -9.84
CA SER A 46 -0.15 -6.12 -9.86
C SER A 46 1.26 -5.89 -10.45
N GLU A 47 1.35 -5.35 -11.66
CA GLU A 47 2.64 -5.03 -12.32
C GLU A 47 3.50 -4.10 -11.46
N THR A 48 2.89 -3.11 -10.82
CA THR A 48 3.58 -2.18 -9.93
C THR A 48 4.16 -2.90 -8.71
N MET A 49 3.38 -3.78 -8.07
CA MET A 49 3.83 -4.54 -6.89
C MET A 49 4.93 -5.54 -7.23
N TYR A 50 4.77 -6.29 -8.33
CA TYR A 50 5.82 -7.19 -8.80
C TYR A 50 7.08 -6.42 -9.25
N GLY A 51 6.92 -5.25 -9.86
CA GLY A 51 8.03 -4.37 -10.20
C GLY A 51 8.77 -3.84 -8.97
N MET A 52 8.08 -3.53 -7.88
CA MET A 52 8.71 -3.15 -6.60
C MET A 52 9.48 -4.31 -5.96
N ARG A 53 9.04 -5.55 -6.15
CA ARG A 53 9.77 -6.74 -5.72
C ARG A 53 11.06 -6.93 -6.53
N ASP A 54 10.99 -6.74 -7.84
CA ASP A 54 12.12 -6.93 -8.75
C ASP A 54 13.16 -5.81 -8.60
N ASP A 55 12.71 -4.57 -8.44
CA ASP A 55 13.55 -3.38 -8.31
C ASP A 55 13.14 -2.54 -7.08
N PHE A 56 13.49 -3.04 -5.90
CA PHE A 56 13.16 -2.38 -4.63
C PHE A 56 13.86 -1.02 -4.49
N GLU A 57 15.09 -0.88 -4.95
CA GLU A 57 15.84 0.36 -4.73
C GLU A 57 15.37 1.54 -5.60
N ASN A 58 14.93 1.32 -6.85
CA ASN A 58 14.46 2.41 -7.72
C ASN A 58 12.94 2.50 -7.83
N ARG A 59 12.19 1.40 -7.70
CA ARG A 59 10.72 1.44 -7.82
C ARG A 59 9.98 1.56 -6.50
N PHE A 60 10.62 1.28 -5.37
CA PHE A 60 9.95 1.41 -4.08
C PHE A 60 9.84 2.90 -3.69
N PRO A 61 8.63 3.39 -3.42
CA PRO A 61 8.42 4.81 -3.17
C PRO A 61 9.09 5.21 -1.84
N PRO A 62 9.85 6.32 -1.81
CA PRO A 62 10.59 6.74 -0.63
C PRO A 62 9.67 7.02 0.57
N ASN A 63 8.42 7.43 0.33
CA ASN A 63 7.41 7.63 1.37
C ASN A 63 7.07 6.34 2.15
N LEU A 64 7.17 5.17 1.53
CA LEU A 64 6.98 3.89 2.21
C LEU A 64 8.22 3.48 2.98
N LYS A 65 9.40 3.69 2.39
CA LYS A 65 10.71 3.41 3.01
C LYS A 65 10.91 4.23 4.29
N ASP A 66 10.56 5.52 4.26
CA ASP A 66 10.61 6.42 5.41
C ASP A 66 9.70 5.97 6.56
N LYS A 67 8.57 5.34 6.21
CA LYS A 67 7.63 4.76 7.18
C LYS A 67 8.03 3.35 7.66
N GLY A 68 9.13 2.79 7.14
CA GLY A 68 9.61 1.45 7.49
C GLY A 68 8.77 0.32 6.89
N TYR A 69 8.05 0.58 5.79
CA TYR A 69 7.41 -0.49 5.00
C TYR A 69 8.43 -1.11 4.05
N ASP A 70 8.30 -2.42 3.87
CA ASP A 70 9.05 -3.19 2.88
C ASP A 70 8.11 -3.69 1.76
N TRP A 71 8.68 -4.25 0.68
CA TRP A 71 7.87 -4.84 -0.39
C TRP A 71 7.11 -6.07 0.10
N GLU A 72 7.67 -6.83 1.06
CA GLU A 72 7.00 -8.00 1.66
C GLU A 72 5.71 -7.60 2.39
N ASP A 73 5.70 -6.47 3.08
CA ASP A 73 4.51 -5.90 3.73
C ASP A 73 3.44 -5.50 2.72
N CYS A 74 3.86 -5.06 1.53
CA CYS A 74 2.94 -4.66 0.46
C CYS A 74 2.39 -5.88 -0.30
N ALA A 75 3.19 -6.94 -0.44
CA ALA A 75 2.89 -8.11 -1.28
C ALA A 75 2.19 -9.25 -0.54
N THR A 76 2.32 -9.35 0.79
CA THR A 76 1.79 -10.45 1.62
C THR A 76 0.25 -10.63 1.56
N ARG A 77 -0.48 -9.68 0.97
CA ARG A 77 -1.95 -9.63 1.06
C ARG A 77 -2.68 -9.33 -0.25
N PHE A 78 -2.01 -9.45 -1.40
CA PHE A 78 -2.65 -9.36 -2.71
C PHE A 78 -3.28 -10.69 -3.13
#